data_AF-T0IDY3-F1
#
_entry.id   AF-T0IDY3-F1
#
_cell.length_a   1.000
_cell.length_b   1.000
_cell.length_c   1.000
_cell.angle_alpha   90.00
_cell.angle_beta   90.00
_cell.angle_gamma   90.00
#
_symmetry.space_group_name_H-M   'P 1'
#
loop_
_entity.id
_entity.type
_entity.pdbx_description
1 polymer ?
#
loop_
_entity_poly.entity_id
_entity_poly.type
_entity_poly.pdbx_seq_one_letter_code
_entity_poly.pdbx_strand_id
1 'polypeptide(L)'
;MVKLNKIYTRTGDAGTTGLVDGSRLPKHAPRMQAVGDVDEANSAIGLAVLAIGGAPEGQWLTTIQNDLFDLGADLATPIPEGEDEPWALRIVAAQVKRLEDQIDAMNAELAPLDSFILPGGSPAAAA
;
A
#
# COMPACT_ATOMS: atom_id res chain seq x y z
N MET A 1 10.96 8.25 14.63
CA MET A 1 10.72 6.82 14.93
C MET A 1 9.27 6.63 15.29
N VAL A 2 8.53 5.81 14.53
CA VAL A 2 7.13 5.47 14.82
C VAL A 2 7.07 4.72 16.16
N LYS A 3 6.14 5.09 17.04
CA LYS A 3 5.99 4.48 18.36
C LYS A 3 4.54 4.10 18.61
N LEU A 4 4.26 2.80 18.64
CA LEU A 4 2.95 2.25 18.96
C LEU A 4 2.96 1.76 20.42
N ASN A 5 2.54 2.61 21.37
CA ASN A 5 2.50 2.28 22.80
C ASN A 5 1.08 2.25 23.39
N LYS A 6 0.21 3.17 22.96
CA LYS A 6 -1.22 3.20 23.27
C LYS A 6 -1.97 3.41 21.96
N ILE A 7 -2.80 2.45 21.58
CA ILE A 7 -3.46 2.45 20.29
C ILE A 7 -4.55 3.53 20.22
N TYR A 8 -5.39 3.66 21.25
CA TYR A 8 -6.40 4.73 21.30
C TYR A 8 -5.89 5.93 22.12
N THR A 9 -5.88 7.12 21.51
CA THR A 9 -5.41 8.36 22.15
C THR A 9 -6.51 9.40 22.37
N ARG A 10 -7.71 9.18 21.80
CA ARG A 10 -8.87 10.10 21.78
C ARG A 10 -8.64 11.45 21.09
N THR A 11 -7.43 11.71 20.58
CA THR A 11 -7.10 12.96 19.88
C THR A 11 -7.87 13.13 18.57
N GLY A 12 -8.50 12.08 18.05
CA GLY A 12 -9.32 12.11 16.84
C GLY A 12 -10.83 12.09 17.08
N ASP A 13 -11.29 12.21 18.33
CA ASP A 13 -12.72 12.12 18.68
C ASP A 13 -13.54 13.29 18.12
N ALA A 14 -12.90 14.44 17.90
CA ALA A 14 -13.50 15.60 17.23
C ALA A 14 -13.52 15.49 15.68
N GLY A 15 -13.27 14.30 15.13
CA GLY A 15 -13.34 14.06 13.67
C GLY A 15 -12.12 14.54 12.88
N THR A 16 -11.01 14.89 13.54
CA THR A 16 -9.74 15.28 12.89
C THR A 16 -8.64 14.25 13.13
N THR A 17 -7.60 14.27 12.31
CA THR A 17 -6.39 13.44 12.46
C THR A 17 -5.14 14.25 12.12
N GLY A 18 -3.97 13.78 12.55
CA GLY A 18 -2.68 14.41 12.28
C GLY A 18 -1.98 13.82 11.05
N LEU A 19 -1.25 14.65 10.33
CA LEU A 19 -0.28 14.27 9.31
C LEU A 19 1.13 14.13 9.91
N VAL A 20 2.08 13.68 9.10
CA VAL A 20 3.47 13.42 9.55
C VAL A 20 4.18 14.69 10.02
N ASP A 21 3.86 15.84 9.42
CA ASP A 21 4.40 17.17 9.80
C ASP A 21 3.72 17.76 11.05
N GLY A 22 2.76 17.06 11.65
CA GLY A 22 1.99 17.51 12.81
C GLY A 22 0.80 18.40 12.48
N SER A 23 0.62 18.80 11.22
CA SER A 23 -0.61 19.48 10.77
C SER A 23 -1.82 18.56 10.95
N ARG A 24 -3.03 19.15 11.02
CA ARG A 24 -4.27 18.40 11.25
C ARG A 24 -5.28 18.69 10.17
N LEU A 25 -6.05 17.67 9.83
CA LEU A 25 -7.12 17.77 8.85
C LEU A 25 -8.34 16.90 9.24
N PRO A 26 -9.53 17.16 8.68
CA PRO A 26 -10.72 16.34 8.93
C PRO A 26 -10.56 14.91 8.40
N LYS A 27 -11.01 13.89 9.13
CA LYS A 27 -10.86 12.48 8.75
C LYS A 27 -11.44 12.10 7.37
N HIS A 28 -12.40 12.88 6.88
CA HIS A 28 -13.03 12.69 5.57
C HIS A 28 -12.34 13.47 4.44
N ALA A 29 -11.20 14.10 4.69
CA ALA A 29 -10.47 14.80 3.64
C ALA A 29 -9.94 13.79 2.60
N PRO A 30 -9.90 14.16 1.29
CA PRO A 30 -9.47 13.25 0.23
C PRO A 30 -8.11 12.59 0.46
N ARG A 31 -7.17 13.32 1.08
CA ARG A 31 -5.85 12.78 1.43
C ARG A 31 -5.96 11.60 2.41
N MET A 32 -6.80 11.70 3.44
CA MET A 32 -6.96 10.61 4.40
C MET A 32 -7.78 9.46 3.87
N GLN A 33 -8.69 9.73 2.93
CA GLN A 33 -9.33 8.66 2.15
C GLN A 33 -8.28 7.86 1.40
N ALA A 34 -7.37 8.52 0.67
CA ALA A 34 -6.30 7.84 -0.07
C ALA A 34 -5.38 7.01 0.84
N VAL A 35 -5.00 7.54 2.01
CA VAL A 35 -4.23 6.77 3.02
C VAL A 35 -5.02 5.55 3.50
N GLY A 36 -6.32 5.69 3.74
CA GLY A 36 -7.19 4.59 4.14
C GLY A 36 -7.34 3.52 3.06
N ASP A 37 -7.52 3.91 1.80
CA ASP A 37 -7.64 2.99 0.67
C ASP A 37 -6.34 2.18 0.47
N VAL A 38 -5.19 2.82 0.69
CA VAL A 38 -3.89 2.14 0.65
C VAL A 38 -3.76 1.12 1.78
N ASP A 39 -4.20 1.45 2.99
CA ASP A 39 -4.21 0.53 4.15
C ASP A 39 -5.18 -0.65 3.93
N GLU A 40 -6.35 -0.40 3.33
CA GLU A 40 -7.31 -1.42 2.96
C GLU A 40 -6.76 -2.37 1.89
N ALA A 41 -6.14 -1.83 0.83
CA ALA A 41 -5.47 -2.62 -0.20
C ALA A 41 -4.33 -3.46 0.39
N ASN A 42 -3.52 -2.87 1.29
CA ASN A 42 -2.43 -3.58 1.96
C ASN A 42 -2.95 -4.72 2.84
N SER A 43 -4.09 -4.51 3.51
CA SER A 43 -4.77 -5.54 4.31
C SER A 43 -5.31 -6.69 3.44
N ALA A 44 -5.91 -6.37 2.29
CA ALA A 44 -6.38 -7.38 1.33
C ALA A 44 -5.22 -8.23 0.77
N ILE A 45 -4.10 -7.61 0.42
CA ILE A 45 -2.88 -8.33 0.02
C ILE A 45 -2.40 -9.29 1.12
N GLY A 46 -2.54 -8.90 2.39
CA GLY A 46 -2.25 -9.79 3.52
C GLY A 46 -3.06 -11.09 3.49
N LEU A 47 -4.32 -11.06 3.07
CA LEU A 47 -5.13 -12.26 2.87
C LEU A 47 -4.61 -13.11 1.70
N ALA A 48 -4.23 -12.48 0.59
CA ALA A 48 -3.63 -13.16 -0.55
C ALA A 48 -2.30 -13.84 -0.19
N VAL A 49 -1.44 -13.19 0.61
CA VAL A 49 -0.19 -13.78 1.15
C VAL A 49 -0.47 -15.03 1.99
N LEU A 50 -1.53 -15.02 2.82
CA LEU A 50 -1.91 -16.21 3.57
C LEU A 50 -2.42 -17.34 2.65
N ALA A 51 -3.17 -16.99 1.61
CA ALA A 51 -3.75 -17.95 0.68
C ALA A 51 -2.72 -18.58 -0.28
N ILE A 52 -1.67 -17.84 -0.67
CA ILE A 52 -0.66 -18.29 -1.63
C ILE A 52 0.34 -19.30 -1.03
N GLY A 53 0.48 -19.31 0.29
CA GLY A 53 1.35 -20.26 1.00
C GLY A 53 2.83 -20.09 0.66
N GLY A 54 3.50 -21.18 0.26
CA GLY A 54 4.95 -21.23 0.04
C GLY A 54 5.42 -20.82 -1.36
N ALA A 55 4.54 -20.28 -2.21
CA ALA A 55 4.90 -19.87 -3.56
C ALA A 55 5.81 -18.62 -3.55
N PRO A 56 6.76 -18.49 -4.50
CA PRO A 56 7.70 -17.38 -4.53
C PRO A 56 7.02 -16.00 -4.66
N GLU A 57 5.85 -15.93 -5.29
CA GLU A 57 5.05 -14.72 -5.45
C GLU A 57 4.59 -14.15 -4.10
N GLY A 58 4.51 -14.97 -3.05
CA GLY A 58 4.24 -14.49 -1.69
C GLY A 58 5.28 -13.47 -1.22
N GLN A 59 6.55 -13.63 -1.60
CA GLN A 59 7.61 -12.66 -1.29
C GLN A 59 7.43 -11.35 -2.05
N TRP A 60 6.93 -11.41 -3.29
CA TRP A 60 6.64 -10.23 -4.09
C TRP A 60 5.48 -9.45 -3.46
N LEU A 61 4.40 -10.14 -3.07
CA LEU A 61 3.28 -9.53 -2.36
C LEU A 61 3.72 -8.90 -1.04
N THR A 62 4.55 -9.57 -0.22
CA THR A 62 5.10 -8.96 1.01
C THR A 62 5.98 -7.74 0.72
N THR A 63 6.72 -7.73 -0.39
CA THR A 63 7.47 -6.54 -0.83
C THR A 63 6.52 -5.39 -1.18
N ILE A 64 5.44 -5.69 -1.90
CA ILE A 64 4.38 -4.71 -2.21
C ILE A 64 3.73 -4.17 -0.94
N GLN A 65 3.49 -5.00 0.08
CA GLN A 65 2.98 -4.52 1.38
C GLN A 65 3.90 -3.49 2.04
N ASN A 66 5.23 -3.64 1.89
CA ASN A 66 6.20 -2.63 2.35
C ASN A 66 6.11 -1.36 1.49
N ASP A 67 6.03 -1.49 0.16
CA ASP A 67 5.86 -0.31 -0.71
C ASP A 67 4.56 0.45 -0.42
N LEU A 68 3.48 -0.24 -0.06
CA LEU A 68 2.22 0.40 0.33
C LEU A 68 2.32 1.11 1.68
N PHE A 69 3.17 0.64 2.61
CA PHE A 69 3.50 1.41 3.81
C PHE A 69 4.26 2.70 3.47
N ASP A 70 5.24 2.62 2.55
CA ASP A 70 5.97 3.80 2.06
C ASP A 70 5.03 4.77 1.36
N LEU A 71 4.12 4.28 0.51
CA LEU A 71 3.09 5.08 -0.16
C LEU A 71 2.16 5.76 0.85
N GLY A 72 1.72 5.02 1.89
CA GLY A 72 0.91 5.60 2.96
C GLY A 72 1.64 6.72 3.70
N ALA A 73 2.93 6.55 3.95
CA ALA A 73 3.78 7.58 4.55
C ALA A 73 3.97 8.79 3.63
N ASP A 74 4.18 8.56 2.34
CA ASP A 74 4.29 9.60 1.30
C ASP A 74 3.01 10.45 1.26
N LEU A 75 1.84 9.82 1.11
CA LEU A 75 0.55 10.49 1.10
C LEU A 75 0.25 11.27 2.39
N ALA A 76 0.67 10.74 3.54
CA ALA A 76 0.53 11.38 4.84
C ALA A 76 1.54 12.52 5.08
N THR A 77 2.53 12.69 4.21
CA THR A 77 3.58 13.73 4.30
C THR A 77 3.34 14.81 3.25
N PRO A 78 2.90 16.03 3.63
CA PRO A 78 2.81 17.15 2.70
C PRO A 78 4.11 17.37 1.93
N ILE A 79 3.99 17.78 0.67
CA ILE A 79 5.13 18.17 -0.16
C ILE A 79 5.52 19.60 0.26
N PRO A 80 6.76 19.83 0.72
CA PRO A 80 7.21 21.18 1.07
C PRO A 80 7.45 22.02 -0.20
N GLU A 81 7.58 23.34 -0.04
CA GLU A 81 7.96 24.23 -1.15
C GLU A 81 9.43 24.08 -1.57
N GLY A 82 10.25 23.43 -0.74
CA GLY A 82 11.69 23.21 -0.95
C GLY A 82 12.05 21.73 -1.04
N GLU A 83 13.24 21.38 -0.55
CA GLU A 83 13.67 19.98 -0.47
C GLU A 83 12.88 19.23 0.59
N ASP A 84 12.62 17.94 0.32
CA ASP A 84 12.08 17.04 1.31
C ASP A 84 13.05 16.81 2.45
N GLU A 85 12.48 16.56 3.62
CA GLU A 85 13.27 16.12 4.77
C GLU A 85 13.95 14.77 4.47
N PRO A 86 15.19 14.52 4.91
CA PRO A 86 15.91 13.28 4.58
C PRO A 86 15.23 11.98 5.03
N TRP A 87 14.28 12.08 5.95
CA TRP A 87 13.49 10.96 6.48
C TRP A 87 12.15 10.77 5.76
N ALA A 88 11.76 11.69 4.87
CA ALA A 88 10.50 11.60 4.14
C ALA A 88 10.57 10.46 3.13
N LEU A 89 9.68 9.49 3.29
CA LEU A 89 9.52 8.40 2.35
C LEU A 89 8.70 8.90 1.17
N ARG A 90 9.24 8.70 -0.03
CA ARG A 90 8.59 9.03 -1.30
C ARG A 90 8.63 7.80 -2.20
N ILE A 91 7.56 7.57 -2.96
CA ILE A 91 7.57 6.53 -3.99
C ILE A 91 8.61 6.87 -5.05
N VAL A 92 9.41 5.88 -5.45
CA VAL A 92 10.48 6.03 -6.44
C VAL A 92 10.22 5.15 -7.67
N ALA A 93 10.75 5.58 -8.82
CA ALA A 93 10.57 4.88 -10.09
C ALA A 93 11.03 3.41 -10.06
N ALA A 94 12.00 3.07 -9.19
CA ALA A 94 12.48 1.69 -9.05
C ALA A 94 11.41 0.72 -8.52
N GLN A 95 10.43 1.20 -7.73
CA GLN A 95 9.32 0.37 -7.25
C GLN A 95 8.38 0.03 -8.40
N VAL A 96 8.02 1.01 -9.24
CA VAL A 96 7.21 0.80 -10.44
C VAL A 96 7.91 -0.15 -11.41
N LYS A 97 9.20 0.07 -11.68
CA LYS A 97 9.97 -0.80 -12.57
C LYS A 97 9.97 -2.26 -12.09
N ARG A 98 10.10 -2.51 -10.78
CA ARG A 98 10.06 -3.86 -10.23
C ARG A 98 8.70 -4.54 -10.49
N LEU A 99 7.60 -3.79 -10.39
CA LEU A 99 6.27 -4.32 -10.71
C LEU A 99 6.16 -4.70 -12.19
N GLU A 100 6.66 -3.85 -13.09
CA GLU A 100 6.70 -4.14 -14.53
C GLU A 100 7.50 -5.42 -14.83
N ASP A 101 8.70 -5.55 -14.26
CA ASP A 101 9.54 -6.74 -14.42
C ASP A 101 8.85 -8.03 -13.90
N GLN A 102 8.09 -7.93 -12.80
CA GLN A 102 7.33 -9.05 -12.23
C GLN A 102 6.10 -9.41 -13.09
N ILE A 103 5.41 -8.41 -13.65
CA ILE A 103 4.30 -8.61 -14.59
C ILE A 103 4.81 -9.38 -15.81
N ASP A 104 5.93 -8.96 -16.39
CA ASP A 104 6.54 -9.63 -17.54
C ASP A 104 6.93 -11.07 -17.22
N ALA A 105 7.51 -11.31 -16.04
CA ALA A 105 7.88 -12.66 -15.60
C ALA A 105 6.66 -13.59 -15.43
N MET A 106 5.57 -13.12 -14.82
CA MET A 106 4.34 -13.91 -14.67
C MET A 106 3.66 -14.19 -16.00
N ASN A 107 3.69 -13.21 -16.92
CA ASN A 107 2.98 -13.32 -18.18
C ASN A 107 3.73 -14.17 -19.22
N ALA A 108 5.03 -14.40 -19.05
CA ALA A 108 5.86 -15.15 -19.98
C ALA A 108 5.42 -16.62 -20.18
N GLU A 109 4.74 -17.20 -19.19
CA GLU A 109 4.25 -18.59 -19.22
C GLU A 109 2.77 -18.71 -19.60
N LEU A 110 2.08 -17.59 -19.83
CA LEU A 110 0.64 -17.55 -20.09
C LEU A 110 0.33 -17.46 -21.58
N ALA A 111 -0.70 -18.21 -22.00
CA ALA A 111 -1.27 -18.03 -23.33
C ALA A 111 -2.08 -16.72 -23.40
N PRO A 112 -2.12 -16.04 -24.55
CA PRO A 112 -2.98 -14.88 -24.74
C PRO A 112 -4.46 -15.21 -24.46
N LEU A 113 -5.17 -14.29 -23.80
CA LEU A 113 -6.60 -14.39 -23.54
C LEU A 113 -7.40 -13.77 -24.69
N ASP A 114 -8.54 -14.39 -25.01
CA ASP A 114 -9.50 -13.93 -26.02
C ASP A 114 -10.83 -13.42 -25.42
N SER A 115 -10.97 -13.46 -24.08
CA SER A 115 -12.16 -13.01 -23.34
C SER A 115 -11.83 -12.63 -21.89
N PHE A 116 -12.79 -12.01 -21.20
CA PHE A 116 -12.69 -11.69 -19.77
C PHE A 116 -12.73 -12.95 -18.89
N ILE A 117 -12.03 -12.88 -17.75
CA ILE A 117 -12.03 -13.92 -16.72
C ILE A 117 -13.06 -13.56 -15.63
N LEU A 118 -13.84 -14.54 -15.20
CA LEU A 118 -14.64 -14.41 -13.97
C LEU A 118 -13.73 -14.60 -12.75
N PRO A 119 -13.64 -13.62 -11.82
CA PRO A 119 -12.76 -13.72 -10.65
C PRO A 119 -13.08 -14.95 -9.80
N GLY A 120 -12.08 -15.80 -9.55
CA GLY A 120 -12.23 -17.08 -8.87
C GLY A 120 -11.02 -17.98 -9.07
N GLY A 121 -11.19 -19.29 -8.87
CA GLY A 121 -10.12 -20.28 -9.02
C GLY A 121 -9.60 -20.77 -7.67
N SER A 122 -8.29 -20.76 -7.49
CA SER A 122 -7.69 -21.11 -6.20
C SER A 122 -7.99 -20.01 -5.16
N PRO A 123 -7.92 -20.31 -3.85
CA PRO A 123 -8.05 -19.28 -2.82
C PRO A 123 -7.11 -18.08 -3.03
N ALA A 124 -5.90 -18.33 -3.53
CA ALA A 124 -4.93 -17.27 -3.81
C ALA A 124 -5.28 -16.41 -5.03
N ALA A 125 -5.92 -16.99 -6.05
CA ALA A 125 -6.36 -16.24 -7.24
C ALA A 125 -7.63 -15.41 -7.00
N ALA A 126 -8.42 -15.78 -5.97
CA ALA A 126 -9.70 -15.14 -5.65
C ALA A 126 -9.63 -14.10 -4.52
N ALA A 127 -8.58 -14.17 -3.67
CA ALA A 127 -8.35 -13.27 -2.54
C ALA A 127 -7.88 -11.88 -3.01
#